data_AF-A0A382EG19-F1
#
_entry.id   AF-A0A382EG19-F1
#
_cell.length_a   1.000
_cell.length_b   1.000
_cell.length_c   1.000
_cell.angle_alpha   90.00
_cell.angle_beta   90.00
_cell.angle_gamma   90.00
#
_symmetry.space_group_name_H-M   'P 1'
#
loop_
_entity.id
_entity.type
_entity.pdbx_description
1 polymer ?
#
loop_
_entity_poly.entity_id
_entity_poly.type
_entity_poly.pdbx_seq_one_letter_code
_entity_poly.pdbx_strand_id
1 'polypeptide(L)'
;DQATLKEKLAETETDRTELLASRLALEQEVTTLIEHRLTLEQEKAALVDQGTIRDSEMLEQARNLRAEINILVLAKNRLEQEKTNLGRQINTLAQQQAVTAQAQQQLEEDLSGSQERYRLTKTELDYLVAKHADEISAFEKEKALLVENLQAFELLKGQYGDLEVAYNRLVRPARNMVGRYVVRVRYWKESGYFHYSLQEPDQVVETEVSEDELHEHLSELKAAYPGNLFTHVLFPGGKDLSHEEAYLFERSIVSRYDYYESD
;
A
#
# COMPACT_ATOMS: atom_id res chain seq x y z
N ASP A 1 -87.57 69.85 -135.62
CA ASP A 1 -88.29 69.78 -134.34
C ASP A 1 -87.39 70.03 -133.16
N GLN A 2 -87.54 71.19 -132.51
CA GLN A 2 -86.81 71.61 -131.31
C GLN A 2 -87.36 71.00 -130.01
N ALA A 3 -88.55 70.39 -130.04
CA ALA A 3 -89.23 69.86 -128.84
C ALA A 3 -88.61 68.54 -128.34
N THR A 4 -88.29 67.61 -129.25
CA THR A 4 -87.66 66.32 -128.95
C THR A 4 -86.22 66.43 -128.46
N LEU A 5 -85.51 67.50 -128.85
CA LEU A 5 -84.18 67.81 -128.33
C LEU A 5 -84.23 68.35 -126.89
N LYS A 6 -85.26 69.12 -126.52
CA LYS A 6 -85.45 69.64 -125.15
C LYS A 6 -85.85 68.54 -124.16
N GLU A 7 -86.69 67.61 -124.58
CA GLU A 7 -87.12 66.47 -123.76
C GLU A 7 -85.95 65.52 -123.46
N LYS A 8 -85.15 65.19 -124.47
CA LYS A 8 -83.90 64.42 -124.27
C LYS A 8 -82.87 65.16 -123.42
N LEU A 9 -82.81 66.50 -123.50
CA LEU A 9 -81.92 67.31 -122.66
C LEU A 9 -82.38 67.32 -121.20
N ALA A 10 -83.69 67.42 -120.96
CA ALA A 10 -84.27 67.36 -119.62
C ALA A 10 -84.09 65.97 -119.00
N GLU A 11 -84.31 64.90 -119.76
CA GLU A 11 -84.13 63.52 -119.33
C GLU A 11 -82.66 63.23 -118.96
N THR A 12 -81.71 63.69 -119.80
CA THR A 12 -80.27 63.60 -119.48
C THR A 12 -79.84 64.50 -118.30
N GLU A 13 -80.52 65.63 -118.06
CA GLU A 13 -80.29 66.43 -116.86
C GLU A 13 -80.80 65.73 -115.58
N THR A 14 -81.97 65.09 -115.63
CA THR A 14 -82.48 64.25 -114.51
C THR A 14 -81.57 63.07 -114.23
N ASP A 15 -81.17 62.31 -115.26
CA ASP A 15 -80.23 61.20 -115.11
C ASP A 15 -78.91 61.67 -114.51
N ARG A 16 -78.41 62.84 -114.94
CA ARG A 16 -77.20 63.44 -114.36
C ARG A 16 -77.39 63.79 -112.89
N THR A 17 -78.54 64.34 -112.50
CA THR A 17 -78.82 64.66 -111.09
C THR A 17 -78.98 63.44 -110.20
N GLU A 18 -79.64 62.39 -110.70
CA GLU A 18 -79.78 61.12 -109.98
C GLU A 18 -78.43 60.41 -109.84
N LEU A 19 -77.60 60.43 -110.89
CA LEU A 19 -76.26 59.86 -110.87
C LEU A 19 -75.32 60.64 -109.93
N LEU A 20 -75.48 61.97 -109.84
CA LEU A 20 -74.76 62.79 -108.87
C LEU A 20 -75.23 62.53 -107.42
N ALA A 21 -76.53 62.35 -107.19
CA ALA A 21 -77.07 62.03 -105.88
C ALA A 21 -76.66 60.62 -105.41
N SER A 22 -76.70 59.64 -106.33
CA SER A 22 -76.22 58.27 -106.09
C SER A 22 -74.72 58.25 -105.81
N ARG A 23 -73.92 59.01 -106.57
CA ARG A 23 -72.49 59.19 -106.30
C ARG A 23 -72.23 59.80 -104.93
N LEU A 24 -72.99 60.81 -104.52
CA LEU A 24 -72.86 61.43 -103.20
C LEU A 24 -73.22 60.46 -102.07
N ALA A 25 -74.27 59.66 -102.23
CA ALA A 25 -74.66 58.64 -101.25
C ALA A 25 -73.60 57.54 -101.11
N LEU A 26 -73.04 57.09 -102.24
CA LEU A 26 -71.90 56.16 -102.26
C LEU A 26 -70.64 56.77 -101.63
N GLU A 27 -70.34 58.04 -101.88
CA GLU A 27 -69.22 58.74 -101.24
C GLU A 27 -69.40 58.80 -99.72
N GLN A 28 -70.63 59.07 -99.23
CA GLN A 28 -70.97 59.04 -97.80
C GLN A 28 -70.83 57.64 -97.20
N GLU A 29 -71.35 56.61 -97.86
CA GLU A 29 -71.23 55.22 -97.41
C GLU A 29 -69.76 54.78 -97.34
N VAL A 30 -68.96 55.11 -98.35
CA VAL A 30 -67.52 54.86 -98.37
C VAL A 30 -66.82 55.55 -97.19
N THR A 31 -67.16 56.79 -96.87
CA THR A 31 -66.60 57.49 -95.70
C THR A 31 -66.95 56.79 -94.38
N THR A 32 -68.21 56.36 -94.20
CA THR A 32 -68.60 55.65 -92.96
C THR A 32 -67.90 54.30 -92.81
N LEU A 33 -67.71 53.58 -93.92
CA LEU A 33 -66.97 52.31 -93.93
C LEU A 33 -65.48 52.53 -93.63
N ILE A 34 -64.87 53.62 -94.11
CA ILE A 34 -63.50 53.99 -93.77
C ILE A 34 -63.36 54.29 -92.28
N GLU A 35 -64.29 55.05 -91.70
CA GLU A 35 -64.32 55.35 -90.26
C GLU A 35 -64.47 54.08 -89.42
N HIS A 36 -65.42 53.21 -89.76
CA HIS A 36 -65.62 51.94 -89.05
C HIS A 36 -64.41 50.98 -89.18
N ARG A 37 -63.75 50.97 -90.35
CA ARG A 37 -62.51 50.19 -90.53
C ARG A 37 -61.38 50.76 -89.67
N LEU A 38 -61.31 52.07 -89.52
CA LEU A 38 -60.32 52.72 -88.67
C LEU A 38 -60.55 52.39 -87.19
N THR A 39 -61.80 52.41 -86.71
CA THR A 39 -62.12 52.04 -85.33
C THR A 39 -61.83 50.56 -85.05
N LEU A 40 -62.18 49.66 -85.97
CA LEU A 40 -61.87 48.24 -85.83
C LEU A 40 -60.36 47.96 -85.81
N GLU A 41 -59.57 48.66 -86.63
CA GLU A 41 -58.10 48.53 -86.58
C GLU A 41 -57.52 49.06 -85.27
N GLN A 42 -58.09 50.13 -84.70
CA GLN A 42 -57.71 50.63 -83.38
C GLN A 42 -58.05 49.63 -82.25
N GLU A 43 -59.24 49.04 -82.27
CA GLU A 43 -59.64 48.02 -81.29
C GLU A 43 -58.77 46.76 -81.40
N LYS A 44 -58.50 46.31 -82.63
CA LYS A 44 -57.61 45.18 -82.87
C LYS A 44 -56.19 45.47 -82.36
N ALA A 45 -55.66 46.67 -82.62
CA ALA A 45 -54.36 47.09 -82.09
C ALA A 45 -54.37 47.07 -80.55
N ALA A 46 -55.40 47.62 -79.91
CA ALA A 46 -55.54 47.62 -78.45
C ALA A 46 -55.63 46.20 -77.86
N LEU A 47 -56.35 45.28 -78.50
CA LEU A 47 -56.43 43.88 -78.08
C LEU A 47 -55.09 43.15 -78.24
N VAL A 48 -54.36 43.43 -79.31
CA VAL A 48 -53.00 42.90 -79.51
C VAL A 48 -52.07 43.42 -78.41
N ASP A 49 -52.10 44.73 -78.13
CA ASP A 49 -51.30 45.32 -77.05
C ASP A 49 -51.65 44.69 -75.69
N GLN A 50 -52.93 44.54 -75.37
CA GLN A 50 -53.37 43.90 -74.13
C GLN A 50 -52.94 42.43 -74.05
N GLY A 51 -52.97 41.69 -75.16
CA GLY A 51 -52.46 40.33 -75.26
C GLY A 51 -50.95 40.26 -74.98
N THR A 52 -50.16 41.16 -75.58
CA THR A 52 -48.72 41.21 -75.37
C THR A 52 -48.34 41.54 -73.93
N ILE A 53 -49.06 42.47 -73.28
CA ILE A 53 -48.86 42.81 -71.87
C ILE A 53 -49.14 41.58 -70.99
N ARG A 54 -50.28 40.91 -71.20
CA ARG A 54 -50.65 39.73 -70.40
C ARG A 54 -49.67 38.57 -70.58
N ASP A 55 -49.20 38.34 -71.81
CA ASP A 55 -48.16 37.34 -72.08
C ASP A 55 -46.84 37.68 -71.37
N SER A 56 -46.46 38.96 -71.33
CA SER A 56 -45.27 39.42 -70.60
C SER A 56 -45.41 39.22 -69.09
N GLU A 57 -46.57 39.50 -68.50
CA GLU A 57 -46.86 39.27 -67.08
C GLU A 57 -46.81 37.77 -66.74
N MET A 58 -47.39 36.92 -67.59
CA MET A 58 -47.35 35.47 -67.42
C MET A 58 -45.92 34.92 -67.51
N LEU A 59 -45.11 35.45 -68.43
CA LEU A 59 -43.70 35.07 -68.55
C LEU A 59 -42.89 35.48 -67.32
N GLU A 60 -43.12 36.68 -66.78
CA GLU A 60 -42.50 37.14 -65.53
C GLU A 60 -42.91 36.27 -64.33
N GLN A 61 -44.20 35.94 -64.19
CA GLN A 61 -44.68 35.03 -63.15
C GLN A 61 -44.04 33.64 -63.27
N ALA A 62 -43.95 33.09 -64.47
CA ALA A 62 -43.31 31.80 -64.71
C ALA A 62 -41.82 31.81 -64.36
N ARG A 63 -41.11 32.92 -64.63
CA ARG A 63 -39.72 33.12 -64.21
C ARG A 63 -39.58 33.17 -62.69
N ASN A 64 -40.44 33.92 -62.02
CA ASN A 64 -40.43 34.07 -60.57
C ASN A 64 -40.70 32.74 -59.86
N LEU A 65 -41.74 32.01 -60.27
CA LEU A 65 -42.04 30.68 -59.74
C LEU A 65 -40.88 29.70 -59.97
N ARG A 66 -40.22 29.77 -61.13
CA ARG A 66 -39.07 28.92 -61.41
C ARG A 66 -37.86 29.26 -60.54
N ALA A 67 -37.64 30.54 -60.24
CA ALA A 67 -36.61 30.96 -59.30
C ALA A 67 -36.92 30.45 -57.88
N GLU A 68 -38.17 30.54 -57.44
CA GLU A 68 -38.61 30.05 -56.12
C GLU A 68 -38.47 28.54 -56.00
N ILE A 69 -38.87 27.77 -57.01
CA ILE A 69 -38.66 26.31 -57.08
C ILE A 69 -37.18 25.97 -56.93
N ASN A 70 -36.29 26.68 -57.62
CA ASN A 70 -34.85 26.43 -57.52
C ASN A 70 -34.32 26.68 -56.09
N ILE A 71 -34.78 27.76 -55.42
CA ILE A 71 -34.42 28.04 -54.03
C ILE A 71 -34.91 26.93 -53.10
N LEU A 72 -36.17 26.49 -53.26
CA LEU A 72 -36.74 25.41 -52.45
C LEU A 72 -36.01 24.08 -52.64
N VAL A 73 -35.60 23.75 -53.86
CA VAL A 73 -34.80 22.55 -54.14
C VAL A 73 -33.44 22.62 -53.44
N LEU A 74 -32.77 23.77 -53.48
CA LEU A 74 -31.50 23.97 -52.76
C LEU A 74 -31.68 23.84 -51.24
N ALA A 75 -32.73 24.45 -50.68
CA ALA A 75 -33.05 24.36 -49.25
C ALA A 75 -33.35 22.91 -48.84
N LYS A 76 -34.14 22.17 -49.63
CA LYS A 76 -34.42 20.75 -49.40
C LYS A 76 -33.14 19.92 -49.39
N ASN A 77 -32.27 20.11 -50.38
CA ASN A 77 -31.01 19.37 -50.46
C ASN A 77 -30.11 19.64 -49.24
N ARG A 78 -30.05 20.89 -48.78
CA ARG A 78 -29.31 21.26 -47.57
C ARG A 78 -29.89 20.58 -46.32
N LEU A 79 -31.22 20.59 -46.17
CA LEU A 79 -31.87 19.94 -45.03
C LEU A 79 -31.63 18.42 -45.03
N GLU A 80 -31.61 17.76 -46.18
CA GLU A 80 -31.28 16.33 -46.22
C GLU A 80 -29.82 16.02 -45.94
N GLN A 81 -28.91 16.92 -46.30
CA GLN A 81 -27.52 16.83 -45.85
C GLN A 81 -27.41 17.00 -44.32
N GLU A 82 -28.12 17.97 -43.74
CA GLU A 82 -28.15 18.17 -42.29
C GLU A 82 -28.76 16.97 -41.56
N LYS A 83 -29.86 16.40 -42.07
CA LYS A 83 -30.49 15.20 -41.52
C LYS A 83 -29.55 13.99 -41.55
N THR A 84 -28.85 13.77 -42.67
CA THR A 84 -27.87 12.67 -42.77
C THR A 84 -26.66 12.90 -41.85
N ASN A 85 -26.22 14.15 -41.66
CA ASN A 85 -25.17 14.50 -40.71
C ASN A 85 -25.60 14.23 -39.26
N LEU A 86 -26.79 14.67 -38.88
CA LEU A 86 -27.36 14.43 -37.55
C LEU A 86 -27.55 12.93 -37.29
N GLY A 87 -28.02 12.18 -38.28
CA GLY A 87 -28.13 10.72 -38.18
C GLY A 87 -26.78 10.05 -37.89
N ARG A 88 -25.69 10.51 -38.55
CA ARG A 88 -24.33 10.03 -38.26
C ARG A 88 -23.89 10.39 -36.84
N GLN A 89 -24.13 11.63 -36.39
CA GLN A 89 -23.78 12.07 -35.03
C GLN A 89 -24.52 11.27 -33.95
N ILE A 90 -25.82 11.03 -34.13
CA ILE A 90 -26.62 10.22 -33.21
C ILE A 90 -26.05 8.80 -33.11
N ASN A 91 -25.70 8.19 -34.24
CA ASN A 91 -25.12 6.84 -34.23
C ASN A 91 -23.76 6.82 -33.52
N THR A 92 -22.91 7.83 -33.73
CA THR A 92 -21.63 7.94 -33.03
C THR A 92 -21.82 8.11 -31.52
N LEU A 93 -22.75 8.98 -31.10
CA LEU A 93 -23.06 9.20 -29.69
C LEU A 93 -23.63 7.93 -29.04
N ALA A 94 -24.53 7.23 -29.72
CA ALA A 94 -25.09 5.96 -29.23
C ALA A 94 -24.00 4.89 -29.05
N GLN A 95 -23.05 4.81 -29.99
CA GLN A 95 -21.92 3.88 -29.88
C GLN A 95 -20.98 4.27 -28.73
N GLN A 96 -20.68 5.55 -28.55
CA GLN A 96 -19.88 6.03 -27.42
C GLN A 96 -20.56 5.72 -26.08
N GLN A 97 -21.86 5.97 -25.98
CA GLN A 97 -22.63 5.69 -24.76
C GLN A 97 -22.61 4.20 -24.42
N ALA A 98 -22.72 3.31 -25.42
CA ALA A 98 -22.62 1.87 -25.20
C ALA A 98 -21.23 1.45 -24.68
N VAL A 99 -20.16 2.00 -25.26
CA VAL A 99 -18.78 1.72 -24.81
C VAL A 99 -18.55 2.27 -23.40
N THR A 100 -19.04 3.47 -23.09
CA THR A 100 -18.92 4.04 -21.74
C THR A 100 -19.70 3.23 -20.71
N ALA A 101 -20.90 2.76 -21.05
CA ALA A 101 -21.69 1.91 -20.16
C ALA A 101 -20.99 0.57 -19.87
N GLN A 102 -20.39 -0.06 -20.88
CA GLN A 102 -19.58 -1.27 -20.71
C GLN A 102 -18.34 -1.01 -19.83
N ALA A 103 -17.64 0.10 -20.05
CA ALA A 103 -16.49 0.47 -19.23
C ALA A 103 -16.87 0.74 -17.77
N GLN A 104 -18.01 1.39 -17.53
CA GLN A 104 -18.55 1.61 -16.17
C GLN A 104 -18.87 0.30 -15.47
N GLN A 105 -19.54 -0.63 -16.17
CA GLN A 105 -19.85 -1.95 -15.59
C GLN A 105 -18.57 -2.71 -15.23
N GLN A 106 -17.56 -2.72 -16.12
CA GLN A 106 -16.28 -3.37 -15.83
C GLN A 106 -15.58 -2.75 -14.61
N LEU A 107 -15.59 -1.42 -14.50
CA LEU A 107 -15.02 -0.70 -13.36
C LEU A 107 -15.74 -1.02 -12.05
N GLU A 108 -17.06 -1.17 -12.07
CA GLU A 108 -17.85 -1.58 -10.89
C GLU A 108 -17.52 -3.02 -10.46
N GLU A 109 -17.40 -3.94 -11.42
CA GLU A 109 -16.99 -5.32 -11.16
C GLU A 109 -15.57 -5.39 -10.60
N ASP A 110 -14.62 -4.65 -11.17
CA ASP A 110 -13.24 -4.58 -10.71
C ASP A 110 -13.13 -3.97 -9.31
N LEU A 111 -13.91 -2.91 -9.04
CA LEU A 111 -13.96 -2.26 -7.74
C LEU A 111 -14.52 -3.20 -6.67
N SER A 112 -15.64 -3.88 -6.96
CA SER A 112 -16.24 -4.88 -6.08
C SER A 112 -15.26 -6.04 -5.79
N GLY A 113 -14.61 -6.57 -6.84
CA GLY A 113 -13.59 -7.61 -6.70
C GLY A 113 -12.37 -7.15 -5.89
N SER A 114 -11.95 -5.89 -6.05
CA SER A 114 -10.85 -5.31 -5.26
C SER A 114 -11.23 -5.12 -3.79
N GLN A 115 -12.44 -4.66 -3.50
CA GLN A 115 -12.96 -4.51 -2.14
C GLN A 115 -13.03 -5.85 -1.41
N GLU A 116 -13.50 -6.91 -2.08
CA GLU A 116 -13.56 -8.24 -1.48
C GLU A 116 -12.15 -8.80 -1.22
N ARG A 117 -11.22 -8.66 -2.17
CA ARG A 117 -9.81 -9.03 -1.95
C ARG A 117 -9.21 -8.30 -0.75
N TYR A 118 -9.45 -6.99 -0.65
CA TYR A 118 -8.98 -6.19 0.48
C TYR A 118 -9.58 -6.68 1.81
N ARG A 119 -10.88 -6.99 1.84
CA ARG A 119 -11.56 -7.52 3.03
C ARG A 119 -10.97 -8.86 3.48
N LEU A 120 -10.73 -9.76 2.53
CA LEU A 120 -10.12 -11.07 2.80
C LEU A 120 -8.68 -10.94 3.29
N THR A 121 -7.85 -10.14 2.62
CA THR A 121 -6.47 -9.89 3.05
C THR A 121 -6.40 -9.24 4.43
N LYS A 122 -7.31 -8.31 4.73
CA LYS A 122 -7.40 -7.70 6.06
C LYS A 122 -7.75 -8.73 7.12
N THR A 123 -8.72 -9.60 6.85
CA THR A 123 -9.11 -10.68 7.77
C THR A 123 -7.96 -11.66 8.02
N GLU A 124 -7.24 -12.03 6.96
CA GLU A 124 -6.06 -12.90 7.07
C GLU A 124 -4.94 -12.23 7.87
N LEU A 125 -4.70 -10.92 7.65
CA LEU A 125 -3.71 -10.17 8.41
C LEU A 125 -4.08 -10.09 9.89
N ASP A 126 -5.34 -9.80 10.22
CA ASP A 126 -5.82 -9.76 11.59
C ASP A 126 -5.66 -11.13 12.28
N TYR A 127 -5.91 -12.22 11.54
CA TYR A 127 -5.68 -13.58 12.02
C TYR A 127 -4.19 -13.88 12.25
N LEU A 128 -3.30 -13.53 11.31
CA LEU A 128 -1.85 -13.71 11.47
C LEU A 128 -1.30 -12.90 12.65
N VAL A 129 -1.76 -11.66 12.83
CA VAL A 129 -1.36 -10.81 13.95
C VAL A 129 -1.78 -11.44 15.28
N ALA A 130 -3.02 -11.93 15.38
CA ALA A 130 -3.48 -12.63 16.59
C ALA A 130 -2.66 -13.90 16.86
N LYS A 131 -2.45 -14.72 15.82
CA LYS A 131 -1.65 -15.95 15.94
C LYS A 131 -0.21 -15.67 16.40
N HIS A 132 0.44 -14.66 15.82
CA HIS A 132 1.79 -14.29 16.23
C HIS A 132 1.85 -13.70 17.64
N ALA A 133 0.83 -12.97 18.07
CA ALA A 133 0.75 -12.50 19.46
C ALA A 133 0.66 -13.69 20.44
N ASP A 134 -0.12 -14.71 20.12
CA ASP A 134 -0.21 -15.95 20.91
C ASP A 134 1.12 -16.72 20.92
N GLU A 135 1.78 -16.85 19.77
CA GLU A 135 3.11 -17.49 19.65
C GLU A 135 4.17 -16.75 20.48
N ILE A 136 4.18 -15.41 20.45
CA ILE A 136 5.08 -14.58 21.28
C ILE A 136 4.80 -14.82 22.77
N SER A 137 3.54 -14.82 23.19
CA SER A 137 3.20 -15.06 24.60
C SER A 137 3.59 -16.47 25.07
N ALA A 138 3.43 -17.48 24.21
CA ALA A 138 3.86 -18.84 24.51
C ALA A 138 5.39 -18.92 24.64
N PHE A 139 6.12 -18.28 23.72
CA PHE A 139 7.59 -18.24 23.74
C PHE A 139 8.12 -17.51 24.98
N GLU A 140 7.49 -16.40 25.38
CA GLU A 140 7.87 -15.68 26.60
C GLU A 140 7.68 -16.54 27.86
N LYS A 141 6.61 -17.34 27.94
CA LYS A 141 6.38 -18.28 29.04
C LYS A 141 7.43 -19.39 29.06
N GLU A 142 7.75 -19.96 27.90
CA GLU A 142 8.78 -21.01 27.80
C GLU A 142 10.16 -20.47 28.20
N LYS A 143 10.50 -19.24 27.77
CA LYS A 143 11.73 -18.56 28.17
C LYS A 143 11.78 -18.33 29.69
N ALA A 144 10.67 -17.92 30.31
CA ALA A 144 10.60 -17.73 31.75
C ALA A 144 10.85 -19.05 32.51
N LEU A 145 10.22 -20.14 32.08
CA LEU A 145 10.45 -21.47 32.65
C LEU A 145 11.89 -21.95 32.47
N LEU A 146 12.52 -21.66 31.33
CA LEU A 146 13.91 -22.01 31.09
C LEU A 146 14.85 -21.28 32.07
N VAL A 147 14.60 -19.99 32.32
CA VAL A 147 15.37 -19.21 33.30
C VAL A 147 15.20 -19.78 34.71
N GLU A 148 13.98 -20.12 35.11
CA GLU A 148 13.70 -20.74 36.41
C GLU A 148 14.41 -22.10 36.57
N ASN A 149 14.35 -22.95 35.53
CA ASN A 149 15.02 -24.25 35.53
C ASN A 149 16.54 -24.12 35.62
N LEU A 150 17.14 -23.13 34.95
CA LEU A 150 18.58 -22.87 35.05
C LEU A 150 18.97 -22.46 36.47
N GLN A 151 18.20 -21.59 37.11
CA GLN A 151 18.43 -21.20 38.50
C GLN A 151 18.29 -22.39 39.47
N ALA A 152 17.25 -23.22 39.29
CA ALA A 152 17.07 -24.42 40.08
C ALA A 152 18.23 -25.42 39.90
N PHE A 153 18.73 -25.56 38.68
CA PHE A 153 19.88 -26.39 38.37
C PHE A 153 21.17 -25.88 39.04
N GLU A 154 21.42 -24.56 39.00
CA GLU A 154 22.57 -23.95 39.68
C GLU A 154 22.51 -24.18 41.20
N LEU A 155 21.33 -24.01 41.81
CA LEU A 155 21.14 -24.29 43.24
C LEU A 155 21.40 -25.75 43.57
N LEU A 156 20.86 -26.68 42.79
CA LEU A 156 21.04 -28.11 43.02
C LEU A 156 22.51 -28.51 42.88
N LYS A 157 23.23 -27.94 41.91
CA LYS A 157 24.67 -28.14 41.74
C LYS A 157 25.46 -27.66 42.96
N GLY A 158 25.09 -26.51 43.54
CA GLY A 158 25.67 -26.00 44.77
C GLY A 158 25.43 -26.95 45.96
N GLN A 159 24.18 -27.36 46.17
CA GLN A 159 23.81 -28.31 47.23
C GLN A 159 24.53 -29.65 47.12
N TYR A 160 24.71 -30.15 45.89
CA TYR A 160 25.46 -31.39 45.65
C TYR A 160 26.94 -31.24 46.04
N GLY A 161 27.57 -30.10 45.73
CA GLY A 161 28.94 -29.81 46.16
C GLY A 161 29.08 -29.76 47.67
N ASP A 162 28.14 -29.09 48.36
CA ASP A 162 28.14 -29.05 49.83
C ASP A 162 27.97 -30.45 50.45
N LEU A 163 27.09 -31.26 49.87
CA LEU A 163 26.86 -32.64 50.30
C LEU A 163 28.10 -33.52 50.07
N GLU A 164 28.78 -33.34 48.94
CA GLU A 164 30.04 -34.05 48.63
C GLU A 164 31.12 -33.73 49.66
N VAL A 165 31.29 -32.44 50.02
CA VAL A 165 32.22 -32.02 51.09
C VAL A 165 31.84 -32.65 52.44
N ALA A 166 30.56 -32.61 52.81
CA ALA A 166 30.08 -33.18 54.07
C ALA A 166 30.27 -34.71 54.13
N TYR A 167 30.00 -35.41 53.04
CA TYR A 167 30.22 -36.85 52.91
C TYR A 167 31.71 -37.19 53.02
N ASN A 168 32.57 -36.48 52.29
CA ASN A 168 34.02 -36.69 52.35
C ASN A 168 34.55 -36.49 53.77
N ARG A 169 34.01 -35.53 54.53
CA ARG A 169 34.37 -35.34 55.94
C ARG A 169 33.95 -36.51 56.83
N LEU A 170 32.78 -37.12 56.58
CA LEU A 170 32.26 -38.23 57.38
C LEU A 170 33.00 -39.56 57.12
N VAL A 171 33.45 -39.77 55.89
CA VAL A 171 34.10 -41.03 55.47
C VAL A 171 35.62 -41.00 55.64
N ARG A 172 36.22 -39.86 56.04
CA ARG A 172 37.65 -39.80 56.41
C ARG A 172 37.94 -40.81 57.53
N PRO A 173 38.90 -41.74 57.36
CA PRO A 173 39.26 -42.72 58.39
C PRO A 173 39.73 -42.03 59.67
N ALA A 174 39.35 -42.50 60.86
CA ALA A 174 39.77 -41.88 62.12
C ALA A 174 41.30 -41.62 62.16
N ARG A 175 41.67 -40.40 62.56
CA ARG A 175 43.06 -39.96 62.74
C ARG A 175 43.82 -41.00 63.58
N ASN A 176 44.88 -41.59 63.02
CA ASN A 176 45.66 -42.64 63.66
C ASN A 176 47.16 -42.44 63.47
N MET A 177 47.93 -42.99 64.41
CA MET A 177 49.38 -42.82 64.48
C MET A 177 50.14 -43.99 63.81
N VAL A 178 49.43 -45.05 63.42
CA VAL A 178 50.04 -46.32 63.01
C VAL A 178 50.66 -46.18 61.62
N GLY A 179 51.97 -46.44 61.51
CA GLY A 179 52.72 -46.36 60.24
C GLY A 179 53.03 -44.93 59.77
N ARG A 180 52.75 -43.92 60.60
CA ARG A 180 53.00 -42.50 60.32
C ARG A 180 54.34 -42.03 60.87
N TYR A 181 54.86 -40.93 60.32
CA TYR A 181 56.03 -40.26 60.88
C TYR A 181 55.58 -39.36 62.03
N VAL A 182 55.79 -39.81 63.27
CA VAL A 182 55.20 -39.20 64.48
C VAL A 182 56.14 -38.19 65.10
N VAL A 183 55.79 -36.91 64.98
CA VAL A 183 56.52 -35.82 65.62
C VAL A 183 55.76 -35.39 66.86
N ARG A 184 56.41 -35.35 68.02
CA ARG A 184 55.81 -34.80 69.24
C ARG A 184 56.19 -33.34 69.36
N VAL A 185 55.18 -32.50 69.56
CA VAL A 185 55.33 -31.06 69.77
C VAL A 185 54.88 -30.77 71.19
N ARG A 186 55.76 -30.28 72.06
CA ARG A 186 55.35 -29.76 73.36
C ARG A 186 55.16 -28.27 73.28
N TYR A 187 54.12 -27.81 73.97
CA TYR A 187 53.80 -26.40 74.11
C TYR A 187 53.41 -26.13 75.55
N TRP A 188 54.11 -25.19 76.18
CA TRP A 188 53.82 -24.78 77.54
C TRP A 188 54.11 -23.31 77.77
N LYS A 189 53.61 -22.81 78.89
CA LYS A 189 53.80 -21.44 79.32
C LYS A 189 54.48 -21.46 80.68
N GLU A 190 55.58 -20.73 80.82
CA GLU A 190 56.33 -20.59 82.06
C GLU A 190 56.75 -19.13 82.23
N SER A 191 56.55 -18.56 83.43
CA SER A 191 56.91 -17.18 83.74
C SER A 191 56.38 -16.13 82.74
N GLY A 192 55.22 -16.40 82.12
CA GLY A 192 54.58 -15.50 81.15
C GLY A 192 55.05 -15.63 79.70
N TYR A 193 56.03 -16.50 79.42
CA TYR A 193 56.55 -16.76 78.07
C TYR A 193 56.10 -18.13 77.55
N PHE A 194 55.95 -18.22 76.24
CA PHE A 194 55.62 -19.47 75.55
C PHE A 194 56.89 -20.23 75.18
N HIS A 195 56.85 -21.54 75.39
CA HIS A 195 57.96 -22.44 75.12
C HIS A 195 57.49 -23.58 74.24
N TYR A 196 58.39 -24.02 73.36
CA TYR A 196 58.13 -25.05 72.37
C TYR A 196 59.27 -26.05 72.37
N SER A 197 58.93 -27.33 72.27
CA SER A 197 59.94 -28.35 71.98
C SER A 197 59.43 -29.35 70.96
N LEU A 198 60.35 -29.90 70.18
CA LEU A 198 60.07 -30.87 69.15
C LEU A 198 60.87 -32.15 69.42
N GLN A 199 60.22 -33.28 69.17
CA GLN A 199 60.83 -34.59 69.21
C GLN A 199 60.40 -35.40 67.99
N GLU A 200 61.39 -35.72 67.15
CA GLU A 200 61.23 -36.65 66.04
C GLU A 200 61.31 -38.11 66.51
N PRO A 201 60.81 -39.08 65.73
CA PRO A 201 60.84 -40.52 66.08
C PRO A 201 62.23 -41.05 66.45
N ASP A 202 63.28 -40.53 65.81
CA ASP A 202 64.66 -40.99 65.96
C ASP A 202 65.43 -40.23 67.07
N GLN A 203 64.80 -39.23 67.70
CA GLN A 203 65.42 -38.41 68.75
C GLN A 203 65.04 -38.93 70.15
N VAL A 204 66.06 -39.23 70.95
CA VAL A 204 65.89 -39.68 72.34
C VAL A 204 65.64 -38.51 73.29
N VAL A 205 66.07 -37.30 72.94
CA VAL A 205 65.94 -36.08 73.74
C VAL A 205 65.17 -35.03 72.95
N GLU A 206 64.26 -34.34 73.62
CA GLU A 206 63.49 -33.22 73.06
C GLU A 206 64.39 -32.00 72.81
N THR A 207 64.20 -31.33 71.68
CA THR A 207 64.93 -30.11 71.35
C THR A 207 64.02 -28.91 71.59
N GLU A 208 64.43 -27.99 72.47
CA GLU A 208 63.72 -26.71 72.66
C GLU A 208 63.99 -25.79 71.46
N VAL A 209 62.93 -25.21 70.92
CA VAL A 209 62.94 -24.39 69.71
C VAL A 209 62.10 -23.13 69.92
N SER A 210 62.38 -22.07 69.17
CA SER A 210 61.47 -20.93 69.06
C SER A 210 60.22 -21.27 68.23
N GLU A 211 59.21 -20.41 68.28
CA GLU A 211 57.97 -20.58 67.49
C GLU A 211 58.25 -20.61 65.98
N ASP A 212 59.12 -19.73 65.50
CA ASP A 212 59.50 -19.66 64.08
C ASP A 212 60.25 -20.93 63.65
N GLU A 213 61.23 -21.38 64.45
CA GLU A 213 61.98 -22.61 64.20
C GLU A 213 61.08 -23.86 64.24
N LEU A 214 60.08 -23.89 65.14
CA LEU A 214 59.09 -24.96 65.18
C LEU A 214 58.32 -25.03 63.85
N HIS A 215 57.83 -23.89 63.37
CA HIS A 215 57.06 -23.82 62.13
C HIS A 215 57.91 -24.12 60.90
N GLU A 216 59.16 -23.69 60.87
CA GLU A 216 60.12 -24.03 59.82
C GLU A 216 60.39 -25.54 59.79
N HIS A 217 60.78 -26.15 60.91
CA HIS A 217 61.01 -27.59 61.01
C HIS A 217 59.77 -28.42 60.66
N LEU A 218 58.58 -28.05 61.13
CA LEU A 218 57.35 -28.75 60.76
C LEU A 218 57.00 -28.61 59.28
N SER A 219 57.35 -27.49 58.64
CA SER A 219 57.18 -27.30 57.20
C SER A 219 58.13 -28.18 56.39
N GLU A 220 59.39 -28.27 56.82
CA GLU A 220 60.38 -29.17 56.22
C GLU A 220 59.97 -30.64 56.36
N LEU A 221 59.51 -31.04 57.55
CA LEU A 221 59.02 -32.40 57.80
C LEU A 221 57.76 -32.71 56.99
N LYS A 222 56.86 -31.74 56.80
CA LYS A 222 55.70 -31.91 55.92
C LYS A 222 56.13 -32.14 54.47
N ALA A 223 57.12 -31.40 53.99
CA ALA A 223 57.66 -31.57 52.64
C ALA A 223 58.40 -32.91 52.48
N ALA A 224 59.12 -33.36 53.51
CA ALA A 224 59.84 -34.64 53.52
C ALA A 224 58.91 -35.86 53.62
N TYR A 225 57.78 -35.74 54.33
CA TYR A 225 56.81 -36.81 54.56
C TYR A 225 55.38 -36.42 54.10
N PRO A 226 55.15 -36.17 52.79
CA PRO A 226 53.87 -35.72 52.28
C PRO A 226 52.77 -36.75 52.54
N GLY A 227 51.67 -36.33 53.17
CA GLY A 227 50.54 -37.20 53.52
C GLY A 227 50.86 -38.28 54.56
N ASN A 228 52.01 -38.18 55.26
CA ASN A 228 52.43 -39.17 56.26
C ASN A 228 52.90 -38.58 57.60
N LEU A 229 53.03 -37.25 57.71
CA LEU A 229 53.40 -36.57 58.95
C LEU A 229 52.26 -36.58 59.97
N PHE A 230 52.50 -37.09 61.17
CA PHE A 230 51.58 -37.00 62.30
C PHE A 230 52.14 -36.06 63.36
N THR A 231 51.36 -35.07 63.80
CA THR A 231 51.76 -34.11 64.84
C THR A 231 51.08 -34.39 66.17
N HIS A 232 51.84 -34.89 67.14
CA HIS A 232 51.34 -35.16 68.48
C HIS A 232 51.60 -33.98 69.40
N VAL A 233 50.62 -33.11 69.58
CA VAL A 233 50.74 -31.94 70.48
C VAL A 233 50.53 -32.38 71.93
N LEU A 234 51.48 -32.04 72.79
CA LEU A 234 51.54 -32.41 74.21
C LEU A 234 51.61 -31.14 75.06
N PHE A 235 50.78 -31.05 76.08
CA PHE A 235 50.79 -29.95 77.04
C PHE A 235 51.32 -30.47 78.38
N PRO A 236 52.59 -30.25 78.74
CA PRO A 236 53.11 -30.64 80.05
C PRO A 236 52.39 -29.82 81.12
N GLY A 237 51.90 -30.48 82.17
CA GLY A 237 50.98 -29.87 83.14
C GLY A 237 51.61 -28.69 83.90
N GLY A 238 51.28 -27.47 83.48
CA GLY A 238 51.61 -26.20 84.13
C GLY A 238 50.36 -25.33 84.23
N LYS A 239 50.26 -24.50 85.28
CA LYS A 239 49.02 -23.75 85.62
C LYS A 239 48.78 -22.50 84.75
N ASP A 240 49.70 -22.19 83.83
CA ASP A 240 49.72 -20.89 83.14
C ASP A 240 49.19 -20.95 81.69
N LEU A 241 48.94 -22.13 81.14
CA LEU A 241 48.37 -22.30 79.79
C LEU A 241 46.85 -22.47 79.86
N SER A 242 46.11 -21.57 79.22
CA SER A 242 44.64 -21.68 79.13
C SER A 242 44.20 -22.74 78.12
N HIS A 243 42.97 -23.23 78.30
CA HIS A 243 42.39 -24.21 77.38
C HIS A 243 42.23 -23.66 75.96
N GLU A 244 41.89 -22.37 75.82
CA GLU A 244 41.74 -21.71 74.52
C GLU A 244 43.09 -21.59 73.80
N GLU A 245 44.16 -21.18 74.49
CA GLU A 245 45.52 -21.12 73.93
C GLU A 245 45.99 -22.51 73.47
N ALA A 246 45.78 -23.54 74.29
CA ALA A 246 46.12 -24.92 73.95
C ALA A 246 45.35 -25.42 72.71
N TYR A 247 44.03 -25.21 72.67
CA TYR A 247 43.17 -25.63 71.55
C TYR A 247 43.52 -24.92 70.24
N LEU A 248 43.72 -23.60 70.27
CA LEU A 248 44.11 -22.83 69.09
C LEU A 248 45.47 -23.27 68.55
N PHE A 249 46.44 -23.47 69.45
CA PHE A 249 47.76 -23.95 69.06
C PHE A 249 47.69 -25.35 68.43
N GLU A 250 47.08 -26.33 69.10
CA GLU A 250 46.93 -27.69 68.58
C GLU A 250 46.22 -27.71 67.22
N ARG A 251 45.09 -27.00 67.10
CA ARG A 251 44.36 -26.92 65.84
C ARG A 251 45.21 -26.33 64.73
N SER A 252 46.01 -25.30 65.03
CA SER A 252 46.88 -24.65 64.06
C SER A 252 48.02 -25.56 63.58
N ILE A 253 48.55 -26.42 64.46
CA ILE A 253 49.59 -27.39 64.12
C ILE A 253 48.99 -28.53 63.29
N VAL A 254 47.85 -29.08 63.72
CA VAL A 254 47.17 -30.18 63.03
C VAL A 254 46.69 -29.74 61.64
N SER A 255 46.04 -28.59 61.51
CA SER A 255 45.49 -28.13 60.23
C SER A 255 46.55 -27.78 59.19
N ARG A 256 47.75 -27.36 59.63
CA ARG A 256 48.81 -26.91 58.72
C ARG A 256 49.78 -28.03 58.37
N TYR A 257 50.04 -28.96 59.28
CA TYR A 257 51.14 -29.92 59.15
C TYR A 257 50.74 -31.39 59.24
N ASP A 258 49.66 -31.74 59.93
CA ASP A 258 49.27 -33.15 60.09
C ASP A 258 48.67 -33.72 58.80
N TYR A 259 48.94 -35.00 58.54
CA TYR A 259 48.44 -35.71 57.37
C TYR A 259 46.91 -35.77 57.31
N TYR A 260 46.23 -35.66 58.45
CA TYR A 260 44.79 -35.87 58.56
C TYR A 260 43.95 -34.69 58.02
N GLU A 261 44.45 -33.48 58.20
CA GLU A 261 43.80 -32.23 57.78
C GLU A 261 44.52 -31.58 56.59
N SER A 262 45.66 -32.15 56.16
CA SER A 262 46.31 -31.75 54.92
C SER A 262 45.56 -32.37 53.73
N ASP A 263 44.73 -31.57 53.06
CA ASP A 263 44.27 -31.85 51.69
C ASP A 263 45.45 -31.79 50.71
#